data_AF-A0A822D488-F1
#
_entry.id   AF-A0A822D488-F1
#
_cell.length_a   1.000
_cell.length_b   1.000
_cell.length_c   1.000
_cell.angle_alpha   90.00
_cell.angle_beta   90.00
_cell.angle_gamma   90.00
#
_symmetry.space_group_name_H-M   'P 1'
#
loop_
_entity.id
_entity.type
_entity.pdbx_description
1 polymer ?
#
loop_
_entity_poly.entity_id
_entity_poly.type
_entity_poly.pdbx_seq_one_letter_code
_entity_poly.pdbx_strand_id
1 'polypeptide(L)' 'ADIDKAVEAAKKASEIKSIWCNYQPAERGNLLRKFANLFRRDVDYLSKLATLNGGEIINNSVGEVFASAACLDYGKE' A
#
# COMPACT_ATOMS: atom_id res chain seq x y z
N ALA A 1 12.00 18.34 -11.29
CA ALA A 1 11.64 19.21 -10.15
C ALA A 1 10.87 18.45 -9.07
N ASP A 2 9.63 17.98 -9.28
CA ASP A 2 8.89 17.27 -8.20
C ASP A 2 9.38 15.84 -7.97
N ILE A 3 9.83 15.16 -9.04
CA ILE A 3 10.49 13.86 -8.94
C ILE A 3 11.75 13.97 -8.06
N ASP A 4 12.59 14.98 -8.30
CA ASP A 4 13.83 15.18 -7.54
C ASP A 4 13.55 15.42 -6.06
N LYS A 5 12.52 16.23 -5.75
CA LYS A 5 12.06 16.46 -4.37
C LYS A 5 11.56 15.17 -3.71
N ALA A 6 10.80 14.33 -4.42
CA ALA A 6 10.32 13.06 -3.91
C ALA A 6 11.49 12.09 -3.61
N VAL A 7 12.48 12.02 -4.51
CA VAL A 7 13.68 11.22 -4.31
C VAL A 7 14.50 11.70 -3.12
N GLU A 8 14.67 13.02 -2.96
CA GLU A 8 15.38 13.59 -1.80
C GLU A 8 14.64 13.29 -0.48
N ALA A 9 13.31 13.40 -0.47
CA ALA A 9 12.51 13.06 0.71
C ALA A 9 12.62 11.57 1.08
N ALA A 10 12.59 10.68 0.09
CA ALA A 10 12.75 9.24 0.31
C ALA A 10 14.16 8.89 0.85
N LYS A 11 15.20 9.57 0.35
CA LYS A 11 16.58 9.42 0.88
C LYS A 11 16.65 9.81 2.35
N LYS A 12 16.11 10.98 2.72
CA LYS A 12 16.04 11.46 4.12
C LYS A 12 15.28 10.48 5.02
N ALA A 13 14.16 9.94 4.54
CA ALA A 13 13.39 8.92 5.25
C ALA A 13 14.11 7.56 5.35
N SER A 14 15.20 7.35 4.62
CA SER A 14 16.01 6.13 4.64
C SER A 14 17.33 6.28 5.42
N GLU A 15 17.59 7.47 5.99
CA GLU A 15 18.79 7.71 6.80
C GLU A 15 18.73 6.96 8.14
N ILE A 16 19.89 6.53 8.64
CA ILE A 16 20.02 5.90 9.96
C ILE A 16 19.54 6.91 11.01
N LYS A 17 18.62 6.49 11.89
CA LYS A 17 17.86 7.31 12.87
C LYS A 17 16.59 8.00 12.34
N SER A 18 16.26 7.88 11.06
CA SER A 18 14.94 8.29 10.56
C SER A 18 13.83 7.41 11.17
N ILE A 19 12.60 7.92 11.20
CA ILE A 19 11.44 7.20 11.77
C ILE A 19 11.25 5.85 11.07
N TRP A 20 11.35 5.81 9.74
CA TRP A 20 11.13 4.60 8.97
C TRP A 20 12.21 3.53 9.23
N CYS A 21 13.48 3.93 9.28
CA CYS A 21 14.58 3.01 9.59
C CYS A 21 14.54 2.48 11.03
N ASN A 22 13.98 3.25 11.97
CA ASN A 22 13.90 2.87 13.38
C ASN A 22 12.72 1.95 13.71
N TYR A 23 11.73 1.78 12.83
CA TYR A 23 10.68 0.78 13.06
C TYR A 23 11.25 -0.62 13.15
N GLN A 24 10.83 -1.37 14.15
CA GLN A 24 11.08 -2.80 14.22
C GLN A 24 10.35 -3.53 13.09
N PRO A 25 10.86 -4.69 12.62
CA PRO A 25 10.21 -5.46 11.57
C PRO A 25 8.72 -5.77 11.86
N ALA A 26 8.39 -6.07 13.12
CA ALA A 26 7.00 -6.33 13.54
C ALA A 26 6.11 -5.09 13.44
N GLU A 27 6.63 -3.90 13.77
CA GLU A 27 5.88 -2.65 13.65
C GLU A 27 5.61 -2.31 12.19
N ARG A 28 6.59 -2.53 11.30
CA ARG A 28 6.37 -2.40 9.85
C ARG A 28 5.32 -3.38 9.34
N GLY A 29 5.39 -4.65 9.77
CA GLY A 29 4.38 -5.65 9.44
C GLY A 29 2.97 -5.25 9.90
N ASN A 30 2.85 -4.69 11.11
CA ASN A 30 1.58 -4.20 11.63
C ASN A 30 1.02 -3.02 10.82
N LEU A 31 1.88 -2.09 10.36
CA LEU A 31 1.46 -1.00 9.49
C LEU A 31 0.96 -1.53 8.13
N LEU A 32 1.69 -2.46 7.51
CA LEU A 32 1.29 -3.07 6.24
C LEU A 32 -0.04 -3.84 6.37
N ARG A 33 -0.24 -4.57 7.46
CA ARG A 33 -1.51 -5.27 7.74
C ARG A 33 -2.68 -4.33 7.98
N LYS A 34 -2.45 -3.22 8.69
CA LYS A 34 -3.47 -2.15 8.81
C LYS A 34 -3.84 -1.61 7.44
N PHE A 35 -2.86 -1.43 6.55
CA PHE A 35 -3.12 -0.96 5.20
C PHE A 35 -3.89 -1.98 4.35
N ALA A 36 -3.54 -3.26 4.42
CA ALA A 36 -4.30 -4.34 3.79
C ALA A 36 -5.77 -4.38 4.25
N ASN A 37 -6.02 -4.11 5.53
CA ASN A 37 -7.39 -4.04 6.07
C ASN A 37 -8.18 -2.84 5.52
N LEU A 38 -7.53 -1.72 5.22
CA LEU A 38 -8.20 -0.60 4.56
C LEU A 38 -8.63 -0.98 3.14
N PHE A 39 -7.80 -1.71 2.40
CA PHE A 39 -8.17 -2.23 1.08
C PHE A 39 -9.41 -3.14 1.15
N ARG A 40 -9.43 -4.07 2.11
CA ARG A 40 -10.57 -4.98 2.32
C ARG A 40 -11.84 -4.24 2.72
N ARG A 41 -11.71 -3.25 3.60
CA ARG A 41 -12.84 -2.42 4.06
C ARG A 41 -13.45 -1.64 2.89
N ASP A 42 -12.60 -1.06 2.05
CA ASP A 42 -13.02 -0.11 1.01
C ASP A 42 -13.09 -0.74 -0.39
N VAL A 43 -13.18 -2.07 -0.48
CA VAL A 43 -13.13 -2.79 -1.77
C VAL A 43 -14.15 -2.29 -2.78
N ASP A 44 -15.39 -2.02 -2.35
CA ASP A 44 -16.43 -1.51 -3.24
C ASP A 44 -16.05 -0.16 -3.88
N TYR A 45 -15.49 0.75 -3.09
CA TYR A 45 -15.06 2.06 -3.58
C TYR A 45 -13.83 1.94 -4.48
N LEU A 46 -12.80 1.21 -4.03
CA LEU A 46 -11.53 1.07 -4.74
C LEU A 46 -11.73 0.37 -6.08
N SER A 47 -12.56 -0.67 -6.14
CA SER A 47 -12.83 -1.40 -7.39
C SER A 47 -13.62 -0.57 -8.38
N LYS A 48 -14.60 0.24 -7.94
CA LYS A 48 -15.31 1.19 -8.82
C LYS A 48 -14.36 2.23 -9.38
N LEU A 49 -13.45 2.76 -8.56
CA LEU A 49 -12.44 3.73 -8.99
C LEU A 49 -11.46 3.11 -10.00
N ALA A 50 -10.98 1.88 -9.75
CA ALA A 50 -10.10 1.16 -10.65
C ALA A 50 -10.77 0.88 -12.00
N THR A 51 -12.01 0.37 -11.99
CA THR A 51 -12.84 0.21 -13.19
C THR A 51 -13.02 1.54 -13.95
N LEU A 52 -13.31 2.63 -13.25
CA LEU A 52 -13.51 3.94 -13.88
C LEU A 52 -12.23 4.47 -14.55
N ASN A 53 -11.07 4.25 -13.93
CA ASN A 53 -9.79 4.74 -14.45
C ASN A 53 -9.20 3.85 -15.54
N GLY A 54 -9.31 2.53 -15.39
CA GLY A 54 -8.66 1.52 -16.24
C GLY A 54 -9.57 0.89 -17.30
N GLY A 55 -10.89 0.99 -17.15
CA GLY A 55 -11.88 0.42 -18.08
C GLY A 55 -12.07 -1.09 -17.97
N GLU A 56 -11.49 -1.74 -16.98
CA GLU A 56 -11.68 -3.17 -16.71
C GLU A 56 -13.08 -3.47 -16.13
N ILE A 57 -13.49 -4.74 -16.15
CA ILE A 57 -14.77 -5.15 -15.60
C ILE A 57 -14.69 -5.14 -14.07
N ILE A 58 -15.75 -4.66 -13.40
CA ILE A 58 -15.80 -4.51 -11.94
C ILE A 58 -15.38 -5.76 -11.15
N ASN A 59 -15.74 -6.95 -11.61
CA ASN A 59 -15.35 -8.19 -10.96
C ASN A 59 -13.83 -8.44 -11.00
N ASN A 60 -13.14 -8.00 -12.07
CA ASN A 60 -11.69 -8.05 -12.13
C ASN A 60 -11.07 -7.06 -11.15
N SER A 61 -11.56 -5.82 -11.13
CA SER A 61 -11.11 -4.80 -10.16
C SER A 61 -11.30 -5.23 -8.70
N VAL A 62 -12.36 -5.98 -8.39
CA VAL A 62 -12.56 -6.56 -7.04
C VAL A 62 -11.47 -7.58 -6.73
N GLY A 63 -11.17 -8.47 -7.69
CA GLY A 63 -10.06 -9.41 -7.57
C GLY A 63 -8.72 -8.72 -7.33
N GLU A 64 -8.43 -7.65 -8.08
CA GLU A 64 -7.18 -6.88 -7.97
C GLU A 64 -7.01 -6.18 -6.62
N VAL A 65 -8.09 -5.59 -6.08
CA VAL A 65 -8.04 -4.96 -4.75
C VAL A 65 -7.76 -6.00 -3.66
N PHE A 66 -8.39 -7.18 -3.74
CA PHE A 66 -8.10 -8.26 -2.80
C PHE A 66 -6.69 -8.85 -2.98
N ALA A 67 -6.21 -9.00 -4.21
CA ALA A 67 -4.85 -9.44 -4.48
C ALA A 67 -3.82 -8.45 -3.93
N SER A 68 -4.05 -7.15 -4.12
CA SER A 68 -3.22 -6.08 -3.56
C SER A 68 -3.20 -6.11 -2.03
N ALA A 69 -4.36 -6.31 -1.40
CA ALA A 69 -4.44 -6.50 0.05
C ALA A 69 -3.65 -7.73 0.52
N ALA A 70 -3.65 -8.83 -0.25
CA ALA A 70 -2.88 -10.03 0.06
C ALA A 70 -1.36 -9.78 -0.03
N CYS A 71 -0.89 -9.06 -1.05
CA CYS A 71 0.52 -8.66 -1.15
C CYS A 71 1.00 -7.80 0.03
N LEU A 72 0.10 -6.98 0.59
CA LEU A 72 0.37 -6.13 1.75
C LEU A 72 0.28 -6.88 3.09
N ASP A 73 -0.28 -8.09 3.12
CA ASP A 73 -0.48 -8.89 4.33
C ASP A 73 0.82 -9.58 4.76
N TYR A 74 1.83 -8.76 5.10
CA TYR A 74 3.16 -9.19 5.50
C TYR A 74 3.10 -10.10 6.74
N GLY A 75 3.80 -11.24 6.69
CA GLY A 75 3.92 -12.17 7.82
C GLY A 75 2.71 -13.07 8.07
N LYS A 76 1.90 -13.39 7.05
CA LYS A 76 1.07 -14.61 7.05
C LYS A 76 1.91 -15.79 6.53
N GLU A 77 2.69 -16.37 7.42
CA GLU A 77 3.10 -17.79 7.37
C GLU A 77 2.57 -18.47 8.62
#